data_AF-A0A3D2IX49-F1
#
_entry.id   AF-A0A3D2IX49-F1
#
_cell.length_a   1.000
_cell.length_b   1.000
_cell.length_c   1.000
_cell.angle_alpha   90.00
_cell.angle_beta   90.00
_cell.angle_gamma   90.00
#
_symmetry.space_group_name_H-M   'P 1'
#
loop_
_entity.id
_entity.type
_entity.pdbx_description
1 polymer ?
#
loop_
_entity_poly.entity_id
_entity_poly.type
_entity_poly.pdbx_seq_one_letter_code
_entity_poly.pdbx_strand_id
1 'polypeptide(L)' 'MRTNIHIDDSLMSDAQRLSGAKTKKEAVEQGLKLLVQMHEQQSIRQLRGKLQWDGDLEQMRQGIDTTESSL' A
#
# COMPACT_ATOMS: atom_id res chain seq x y z
N MET A 1 -23.57 6.76 2.84
CA MET A 1 -24.13 7.90 3.58
C MET A 1 -23.95 9.17 2.74
N ARG A 2 -24.92 10.09 2.71
CA ARG A 2 -24.75 11.38 2.03
C ARG A 2 -24.40 12.44 3.07
N THR A 3 -23.28 13.11 2.87
CA THR A 3 -22.74 14.12 3.79
C THR A 3 -22.37 15.35 2.98
N ASN A 4 -22.70 16.53 3.48
CA ASN A 4 -22.27 17.79 2.88
C ASN A 4 -21.00 18.26 3.62
N ILE A 5 -19.90 18.37 2.88
CA ILE A 5 -18.59 18.79 3.41
C ILE A 5 -18.00 19.81 2.46
N HIS A 6 -17.37 20.85 3.00
CA HIS A 6 -16.57 21.78 2.20
C HIS A 6 -15.20 21.18 1.95
N ILE A 7 -14.81 21.07 0.68
CA ILE A 7 -13.49 20.63 0.25
C ILE A 7 -12.98 21.67 -0.73
N ASP A 8 -11.69 21.97 -0.66
CA ASP A 8 -11.02 22.84 -1.62
C ASP A 8 -11.12 22.26 -3.05
N ASP A 9 -11.56 23.09 -4.01
CA ASP A 9 -11.78 22.64 -5.38
C ASP A 9 -10.49 22.26 -6.10
N SER A 10 -9.37 22.94 -5.81
CA SER A 10 -8.07 22.60 -6.40
C SER A 10 -7.60 21.23 -5.91
N LEU A 11 -7.76 20.95 -4.61
CA LEU A 11 -7.46 19.65 -4.02
C LEU A 11 -8.29 18.53 -4.65
N MET A 12 -9.59 18.76 -4.85
CA MET A 12 -10.48 17.77 -5.48
C MET A 12 -10.09 17.52 -6.95
N SER A 13 -9.77 18.57 -7.71
CA SER A 13 -9.30 18.45 -9.08
C SER A 13 -7.99 17.65 -9.18
N ASP A 14 -7.05 17.90 -8.28
CA ASP A 14 -5.79 17.18 -8.23
C ASP A 14 -6.01 15.71 -7.85
N ALA A 15 -6.85 15.45 -6.85
CA ALA A 15 -7.20 14.10 -6.45
C ALA A 15 -7.84 13.32 -7.60
N GLN A 16 -8.80 13.89 -8.31
CA GLN A 16 -9.43 13.25 -9.47
C GLN A 16 -8.44 13.01 -10.61
N ARG A 17 -7.53 13.96 -10.87
CA ARG A 17 -6.50 13.82 -11.92
C ARG A 17 -5.50 12.71 -11.60
N LEU A 18 -5.03 12.66 -10.35
CA LEU A 18 -4.02 11.69 -9.91
C LEU A 18 -4.60 10.29 -9.70
N SER A 19 -5.83 10.19 -9.21
CA SER A 19 -6.48 8.90 -8.94
C SER A 19 -7.22 8.32 -10.16
N GLY A 20 -7.44 9.13 -11.20
CA GLY A 20 -8.23 8.75 -12.37
C GLY A 20 -9.74 8.64 -12.09
N ALA A 21 -10.20 9.11 -10.93
CA ALA A 21 -11.60 9.01 -10.53
C ALA A 21 -12.51 9.90 -11.39
N LYS A 22 -13.60 9.31 -11.90
CA LYS A 22 -14.56 10.01 -12.76
C LYS A 22 -15.46 10.96 -11.99
N THR A 23 -15.62 10.72 -10.68
CA THR A 23 -16.52 11.51 -9.83
C THR A 23 -15.84 11.96 -8.54
N LYS A 24 -16.30 13.10 -7.98
CA LYS A 24 -15.85 13.58 -6.67
C LYS A 24 -16.05 12.54 -5.56
N LYS A 25 -17.14 11.77 -5.62
CA LYS A 25 -17.42 10.69 -4.65
C LYS A 25 -16.35 9.61 -4.72
N GLU A 26 -16.02 9.14 -5.91
CA GLU A 26 -15.05 8.07 -6.13
C GLU A 26 -13.65 8.48 -5.65
N ALA A 27 -13.22 9.71 -5.94
CA ALA A 27 -11.95 10.25 -5.45
C ALA A 27 -11.88 10.24 -3.91
N VAL A 28 -12.95 10.68 -3.25
CA VAL A 28 -13.04 10.68 -1.78
C VAL A 28 -13.03 9.27 -1.23
N GLU A 29 -13.77 8.34 -1.83
CA GLU A 29 -13.84 6.94 -1.38
C GLU A 29 -12.50 6.23 -1.52
N GLN A 30 -11.79 6.44 -2.62
CA GLN A 30 -10.43 5.94 -2.82
C GLN A 30 -9.45 6.54 -1.79
N GLY A 31 -9.51 7.84 -1.54
CA GLY A 31 -8.67 8.52 -0.55
C GLY A 31 -8.90 7.99 0.87
N LEU A 32 -10.15 7.80 1.27
CA LEU A 32 -10.50 7.23 2.58
C LEU A 32 -10.01 5.79 2.73
N LYS A 33 -10.16 4.97 1.67
CA LYS A 33 -9.68 3.59 1.68
C LYS A 33 -8.16 3.54 1.83
N LEU A 34 -7.43 4.40 1.11
CA LEU A 34 -5.98 4.50 1.23
C LEU A 34 -5.55 4.90 2.64
N LEU A 35 -6.23 5.87 3.26
CA LEU A 35 -5.93 6.29 4.62
C LEU A 35 -6.05 5.14 5.63
N VAL A 36 -7.12 4.34 5.53
CA VAL A 36 -7.32 3.14 6.37
C VAL A 36 -6.19 2.13 6.12
N GLN A 37 -5.90 1.81 4.86
CA GLN A 37 -4.83 0.86 4.50
C GLN A 37 -3.46 1.31 5.03
N MET A 38 -3.15 2.60 4.97
CA MET A 38 -1.89 3.14 5.49
C MET A 38 -1.79 2.96 7.01
N HIS A 39 -2.87 3.20 7.75
CA HIS A 39 -2.92 2.98 9.19
C HIS A 39 -2.82 1.50 9.57
N GLU A 40 -3.49 0.61 8.83
CA GLU A 40 -3.37 -0.84 9.01
C GLU A 40 -1.94 -1.34 8.73
N GLN A 41 -1.26 -0.82 7.70
CA GLN A 41 0.14 -1.15 7.46
C GLN A 41 1.07 -0.57 8.53
N GLN A 42 0.73 0.57 9.13
CA GLN A 42 1.52 1.16 10.20
C GLN A 42 1.53 0.28 11.45
N SER A 43 0.45 -0.42 11.77
CA SER A 43 0.43 -1.37 12.90
C SER A 43 1.38 -2.55 12.65
N ILE A 44 1.47 -3.04 11.41
CA ILE A 44 2.48 -4.05 11.01
C ILE A 44 3.90 -3.48 11.14
N ARG A 45 4.11 -2.20 10.78
CA ARG A 45 5.42 -1.53 10.98
C ARG A 45 5.80 -1.37 12.46
N GLN A 46 4.85 -1.33 13.39
CA GLN A 46 5.13 -1.33 14.82
C GLN A 46 5.60 -2.71 15.35
N LEU A 47 5.36 -3.78 14.59
CA LEU A 47 5.88 -5.12 14.87
C LEU A 47 7.30 -5.33 14.29
N ARG A 48 7.75 -4.43 13.40
CA ARG A 48 9.12 -4.44 12.84
C ARG A 48 10.13 -4.15 13.97
N GLY A 49 10.94 -5.14 14.33
CA GLY A 49 11.90 -5.07 15.44
C GLY A 49 11.43 -5.72 16.75
N LYS A 50 10.17 -6.16 16.85
CA LYS A 50 9.67 -6.98 17.97
C LYS A 50 9.56 -8.47 17.63
N LEU A 51 9.42 -8.81 16.35
CA LEU A 51 9.52 -10.18 15.89
C LEU A 51 11.01 -10.53 15.74
N GLN A 52 11.52 -11.44 16.57
CA GLN A 52 12.78 -12.10 16.25
C GLN A 52 12.54 -12.92 14.98
N TRP A 53 13.19 -12.51 13.90
CA TRP A 53 13.26 -13.31 12.70
C TRP A 53 14.18 -14.49 13.00
N ASP A 54 13.61 -15.66 13.24
CA ASP A 54 14.34 -16.93 13.33
C ASP A 54 14.15 -17.66 12.01
N GLY A 55 15.02 -17.33 11.04
CA GLY A 55 14.91 -17.81 9.68
C GLY A 55 16.24 -17.62 8.97
N ASP A 56 16.89 -18.74 8.67
CA ASP A 56 18.19 -18.77 8.03
C ASP A 56 18.11 -18.22 6.60
N LEU A 57 18.70 -17.04 6.41
CA LEU A 57 18.71 -16.29 5.16
C LEU A 57 19.51 -16.97 4.05
N GLU A 58 20.36 -17.96 4.38
CA GLU A 58 21.08 -18.75 3.39
C GLU A 58 20.18 -19.79 2.72
N GLN A 59 19.33 -20.49 3.48
CA GLN A 59 18.43 -21.52 2.93
C GLN A 59 17.41 -20.94 1.92
N MET A 60 16.95 -19.71 2.15
CA MET A 60 16.00 -19.05 1.24
C MET A 60 16.64 -18.59 -0.08
N ARG A 61 17.97 -18.49 -0.15
CA ARG A 61 18.71 -18.07 -1.36
C ARG A 61 19.18 -19.21 -2.23
N GLN A 62 19.25 -20.44 -1.70
CA GLN A 62 19.70 -21.61 -2.46
C GLN A 62 18.66 -22.13 -3.48
N GLY A 63 17.45 -21.57 -3.51
CA GLY A 63 16.41 -21.95 -4.48
C GLY A 63 16.62 -21.41 -5.91
N ILE A 64 17.68 -20.64 -6.15
CA ILE A 64 18.00 -20.08 -7.48
C ILE A 64 19.50 -20.23 -7.77
N ASP A 65 20.11 -21.37 -7.42
CA ASP A 65 21.36 -21.74 -8.06
C ASP A 65 21.04 -22.51 -9.34
N THR A 66 21.34 -21.87 -10.45
CA THR A 66 21.03 -22.32 -11.79
C THR A 66 21.94 -23.51 -12.08
N THR A 67 21.43 -24.74 -11.95
CA THR A 67 22.09 -25.94 -12.47
C THR A 67 22.01 -25.93 -13.99
N GLU A 68 22.73 -25.01 -14.63
CA GLU A 68 23.16 -25.10 -16.03
C GLU A 68 24.68 -25.14 -16.07
N SER A 69 25.22 -26.22 -15.50
CA SER A 69 26.54 -26.71 -15.87
C SER A 69 26.51 -28.22 -15.78
N SER A 70 26.29 -28.89 -16.92
CA SER A 70 27.12 -29.99 -17.44
C SER A 70 26.31 -30.92 -18.35
N LEU A 71 26.81 -31.02 -19.59
CA LEU A 71 26.60 -32.04 -20.64
C LEU A 71 25.41 -31.88 -21.58
#